data_AF-A0A8T5N127-F1
#
_entry.id   AF-A0A8T5N127-F1
#
_cell.length_a   1.000
_cell.length_b   1.000
_cell.length_c   1.000
_cell.angle_alpha   90.00
_cell.angle_beta   90.00
_cell.angle_gamma   90.00
#
_symmetry.space_group_name_H-M   'P 1'
#
loop_
_entity.id
_entity.type
_entity.pdbx_description
1 polymer ?
#
loop_
_entity_poly.entity_id
_entity_poly.type
_entity_poly.pdbx_seq_one_letter_code
_entity_poly.pdbx_strand_id
1 'polypeptide(L)'
;MKGISITKMSSRGQVVIPLEMRKDLAKGVKLVVMRNKGQIILKKAEDFAKNIEEDLEFAKRTEKAWKAHDRGEFIEMEFDDFLNEMEKW
;
A
#
# COMPACT_ATOMS: atom_id res chain seq x y z
N MET A 1 7.70 -14.39 -1.84
CA MET A 1 7.18 -13.01 -1.86
C MET A 1 7.71 -12.27 -0.63
N LYS A 2 8.68 -11.36 -0.78
CA LYS A 2 9.12 -10.49 0.32
C LYS A 2 8.19 -9.27 0.34
N GLY A 3 7.36 -9.10 1.38
CA GLY A 3 6.59 -7.87 1.59
C GLY A 3 5.10 -8.02 1.91
N ILE A 4 4.51 -9.22 1.80
CA ILE A 4 3.10 -9.46 2.14
C ILE A 4 3.02 -10.61 3.15
N SER A 5 2.27 -10.41 4.24
CA SER A 5 2.00 -11.43 5.26
C SER A 5 0.58 -11.27 5.76
N ILE A 6 -0.12 -12.39 5.95
CA ILE A 6 -1.43 -12.41 6.62
C ILE A 6 -1.18 -12.43 8.12
N THR A 7 -1.89 -11.59 8.85
CA THR A 7 -1.85 -11.55 10.32
C THR A 7 -3.27 -11.46 10.87
N LYS A 8 -3.47 -11.90 12.11
CA LYS A 8 -4.74 -11.82 12.81
C LYS A 8 -4.70 -10.76 13.89
N MET A 9 -5.86 -10.20 14.22
CA MET A 9 -6.00 -9.30 15.35
C MET A 9 -5.79 -10.08 16.66
N SER A 10 -5.02 -9.52 17.59
CA SER A 10 -4.86 -10.10 18.92
C SER A 10 -6.14 -9.92 19.75
N SER A 11 -6.27 -10.68 20.84
CA SER A 11 -7.40 -10.59 21.78
C SER A 11 -7.59 -9.19 22.39
N ARG A 12 -6.57 -8.33 22.33
CA ARG A 12 -6.62 -6.94 22.82
C ARG A 12 -6.79 -5.91 21.70
N GLY A 13 -7.21 -6.34 20.51
CA GLY A 13 -7.38 -5.46 19.35
C GLY A 13 -6.07 -4.98 18.71
N GLN A 14 -4.94 -5.64 19.00
CA GLN A 14 -3.63 -5.24 18.46
C GLN A 14 -3.38 -5.96 17.13
N VAL A 15 -2.89 -5.23 16.12
CA VAL A 15 -2.39 -5.83 14.88
C VAL A 15 -0.94 -6.26 15.08
N VAL A 16 -0.65 -7.54 14.84
CA VAL A 16 0.70 -8.08 15.01
C VAL A 16 1.48 -7.93 13.71
N ILE A 17 2.53 -7.11 13.72
CA ILE A 17 3.49 -7.01 12.61
C ILE A 17 4.45 -8.21 12.69
N PRO A 18 4.63 -9.03 11.64
CA PRO A 18 5.56 -10.15 11.64
C PRO A 18 7.02 -9.74 11.88
N LEU A 19 7.82 -10.61 12.50
CA LEU A 19 9.21 -10.29 12.89
C LEU A 19 10.07 -9.82 11.70
N GLU A 20 9.94 -10.48 10.55
CA GLU A 20 10.69 -10.12 9.33
C GLU A 20 10.39 -8.71 8.81
N MET A 21 9.21 -8.17 9.14
CA MET A 21 8.76 -6.81 8.76
C MET A 21 9.10 -5.76 9.83
N ARG A 22 9.67 -6.16 10.98
CA ARG A 22 10.03 -5.24 12.07
C ARG A 22 11.46 -4.71 11.98
N LYS A 23 12.26 -5.13 10.99
CA LYS A 23 13.70 -4.79 10.92
C LYS A 23 13.95 -3.28 11.02
N ASP A 24 13.06 -2.47 10.46
CA ASP A 24 13.15 -1.00 10.47
C ASP A 24 12.25 -0.33 11.51
N LEU A 25 11.58 -1.11 12.38
CA LEU A 25 10.63 -0.66 13.39
C LEU A 25 11.18 -0.93 14.80
N ALA A 26 12.13 -0.09 15.23
CA ALA A 26 12.68 -0.16 16.57
C ALA A 26 11.64 0.19 17.66
N LYS A 27 11.92 -0.23 18.89
CA LYS A 27 11.09 0.13 20.05
C LYS A 27 11.06 1.65 20.22
N GLY A 28 9.86 2.22 20.38
CA GLY A 28 9.68 3.66 20.57
C GLY A 28 9.53 4.47 19.28
N VAL A 29 9.61 3.84 18.10
CA VAL A 29 9.29 4.50 16.82
C VAL A 29 7.86 5.02 16.87
N LYS A 30 7.69 6.31 16.56
CA LYS A 30 6.38 6.94 16.40
C LYS A 30 5.86 6.62 15.00
N LEU A 31 4.64 6.07 14.96
CA LEU A 31 3.94 5.79 13.71
C LEU A 31 2.76 6.74 13.57
N VAL A 32 2.57 7.26 12.37
CA VAL A 32 1.34 7.90 11.95
C VAL A 32 0.41 6.80 11.44
N VAL A 33 -0.80 6.78 11.99
CA VAL A 33 -1.85 5.84 11.63
C VAL A 33 -2.92 6.62 10.88
N MET A 34 -3.15 6.25 9.62
CA MET A 34 -4.19 6.85 8.79
C MET A 34 -5.20 5.79 8.39
N ARG A 35 -6.47 6.21 8.32
CA ARG A 35 -7.54 5.36 7.78
C ARG A 35 -8.05 5.98 6.49
N ASN A 36 -8.01 5.20 5.41
CA ASN A 36 -8.63 5.59 4.14
C ASN A 36 -9.64 4.50 3.75
N LYS A 37 -10.93 4.81 3.92
CA LYS A 37 -12.05 3.88 3.71
C LYS A 37 -11.87 2.56 4.47
N GLY A 38 -11.39 1.51 3.79
CA GLY A 38 -11.15 0.16 4.34
C GLY A 38 -9.67 -0.17 4.63
N GLN A 39 -8.76 0.76 4.34
CA GLN A 39 -7.32 0.56 4.52
C GLN A 39 -6.81 1.30 5.76
N ILE A 40 -5.91 0.65 6.49
CA ILE A 40 -5.09 1.27 7.54
C ILE A 40 -3.68 1.40 7.01
N ILE A 41 -3.17 2.63 6.95
CA ILE A 41 -1.83 2.94 6.49
C ILE A 41 -1.00 3.34 7.71
N LEU A 42 0.15 2.69 7.86
CA LEU A 42 1.12 2.95 8.92
C LEU A 42 2.40 3.51 8.29
N LYS A 43 2.83 4.69 8.74
CA LYS A 43 4.12 5.30 8.32
C LYS A 43 4.90 5.79 9.52
N LYS A 44 6.22 5.86 9.42
CA LYS A 44 7.02 6.51 10.46
C LYS A 44 6.75 8.01 10.47
N ALA A 45 6.68 8.59 11.66
CA ALA A 45 6.44 10.02 11.81
C ALA A 45 7.56 10.88 11.20
N GLU A 46 8.80 10.38 11.18
CA GLU A 46 9.95 11.06 10.56
C GLU A 46 9.86 11.14 9.03
N ASP A 47 9.22 10.16 8.40
CA ASP A 47 9.00 10.12 6.95
C ASP A 47 7.72 10.87 6.55
N PHE A 48 6.81 11.05 7.49
CA PHE A 48 5.48 11.62 7.25
C PHE A 48 5.54 13.05 6.69
N ALA A 49 6.41 13.91 7.23
CA ALA A 49 6.45 15.31 6.80
C ALA A 49 6.92 15.52 5.35
N LYS A 50 7.60 14.53 4.73
CA LYS A 50 8.23 14.73 3.43
C LYS A 50 7.25 14.58 2.27
N ASN A 51 6.35 13.59 2.31
CA ASN A 51 5.61 13.13 1.13
C ASN A 51 4.10 12.89 1.37
N ILE A 52 3.49 13.49 2.40
CA ILE A 52 2.07 13.27 2.78
C ILE A 52 1.08 13.32 1.62
N GLU A 53 1.19 14.34 0.77
CA GLU A 53 0.21 14.60 -0.28
C GLU A 53 0.34 13.57 -1.40
N GLU A 54 1.57 13.31 -1.85
CA GLU A 54 1.89 12.26 -2.80
C GLU A 54 1.50 10.87 -2.28
N ASP A 55 1.73 10.59 -1.00
CA ASP A 55 1.40 9.30 -0.39
C ASP A 55 -0.10 9.05 -0.28
N LEU A 56 -0.87 10.09 0.09
CA LEU A 56 -2.32 10.05 0.11
C LEU A 56 -2.87 9.90 -1.31
N GLU A 57 -2.29 10.58 -2.28
CA GLU A 57 -2.67 10.47 -3.67
C GLU A 57 -2.34 9.08 -4.23
N PHE A 58 -1.17 8.54 -3.94
CA PHE A 58 -0.76 7.18 -4.32
C PHE A 58 -1.71 6.13 -3.74
N ALA A 59 -2.07 6.23 -2.46
CA ALA A 59 -3.03 5.33 -1.83
C ALA A 59 -4.41 5.42 -2.49
N LYS A 60 -4.89 6.64 -2.80
CA LYS A 60 -6.15 6.84 -3.53
C LYS A 60 -6.12 6.26 -4.94
N ARG A 61 -5.02 6.47 -5.69
CA ARG A 61 -4.84 5.96 -7.06
C ARG A 61 -4.80 4.43 -7.07
N THR A 62 -4.04 3.83 -6.15
CA THR A 62 -3.94 2.38 -5.98
C THR A 62 -5.30 1.77 -5.65
N GLU A 63 -6.04 2.35 -4.71
CA GLU A 63 -7.38 1.87 -4.37
C GLU A 63 -8.35 2.01 -5.55
N LYS A 64 -8.28 3.11 -6.31
CA LYS A 64 -9.11 3.32 -7.50
C LYS A 64 -8.80 2.28 -8.59
N ALA A 65 -7.52 2.07 -8.88
CA ALA A 65 -7.06 1.08 -9.86
C ALA A 65 -7.46 -0.34 -9.45
N TRP A 66 -7.26 -0.70 -8.18
CA TRP A 66 -7.68 -1.99 -7.64
C TRP A 66 -9.18 -2.23 -7.83
N LYS A 67 -10.01 -1.24 -7.46
CA LYS A 67 -11.46 -1.35 -7.62
C LYS A 67 -11.90 -1.37 -9.09
N ALA A 68 -11.18 -0.68 -9.98
CA ALA A 68 -11.46 -0.72 -11.42
C ALA A 68 -11.16 -2.12 -11.97
N HIS A 69 -10.01 -2.69 -11.62
CA HIS A 69 -9.65 -4.07 -11.96
C HIS A 69 -10.68 -5.07 -11.44
N ASP A 70 -11.10 -4.97 -10.17
CA ASP A 70 -12.15 -5.84 -9.59
C ASP A 70 -13.51 -5.71 -10.31
N ARG A 71 -13.80 -4.54 -10.92
CA ARG A 71 -15.01 -4.32 -11.73
C ARG A 71 -14.85 -4.74 -13.20
N GLY A 72 -13.68 -5.25 -13.60
CA GLY A 72 -13.40 -5.58 -15.00
C GLY A 72 -13.13 -4.36 -15.88
N GLU A 73 -12.85 -3.19 -15.30
CA GLU A 73 -12.50 -1.96 -16.03
C GLU A 73 -11.00 -1.98 -16.40
N PHE A 74 -10.58 -3.01 -17.12
CA PHE A 74 -9.25 -3.13 -17.70
C PHE A 74 -9.36 -3.36 -19.21
N ILE A 75 -8.28 -3.03 -19.93
CA ILE A 75 -8.14 -3.36 -21.34
C ILE A 75 -7.18 -4.54 -21.46
N GLU A 76 -7.58 -5.55 -22.22
CA GLU A 76 -6.69 -6.64 -22.63
C GLU A 76 -6.12 -6.29 -24.01
N MET A 77 -4.83 -6.57 -24.19
CA MET A 77 -4.16 -6.43 -25.49
C MET A 77 -3.03 -7.46 -25.56
N GLU A 78 -2.61 -7.77 -26.79
CA GLU A 78 -1.48 -8.67 -27.03
C GLU A 78 -0.17 -8.05 -26.52
N PHE A 79 0.80 -8.91 -26.21
CA PHE A 79 2.05 -8.50 -25.57
C PHE A 79 2.83 -7.44 -26.37
N ASP A 80 2.90 -7.60 -27.69
CA ASP A 80 3.61 -6.65 -28.56
C ASP A 80 2.89 -5.29 -28.61
N ASP A 81 1.57 -5.28 -28.59
CA ASP A 81 0.77 -4.05 -28.54
C ASP A 81 0.93 -3.32 -27.20
N PHE A 82 1.02 -4.07 -26.10
CA PHE A 82 1.32 -3.52 -24.78
C PHE A 82 2.69 -2.83 -24.74
N LEU A 83 3.72 -3.44 -25.33
CA LEU A 83 5.05 -2.84 -25.39
C LEU A 83 5.05 -1.53 -26.20
N ASN A 84 4.38 -1.52 -27.35
CA ASN A 84 4.27 -0.32 -28.18
C ASN A 84 3.52 0.84 -27.48
N GLU A 85 2.52 0.54 -26.65
CA GLU A 85 1.81 1.55 -25.86
C GLU A 85 2.67 2.06 -24.69
N MET A 86 3.44 1.19 -24.03
CA MET A 86 4.34 1.56 -22.94
C MET A 86 5.46 2.51 -23.39
N GLU A 87 5.94 2.39 -24.63
CA GLU A 87 6.95 3.31 -25.18
C GLU A 87 6.43 4.73 -25.43
N LYS A 88 5.10 4.93 -25.49
CA LYS A 88 4.47 6.24 -25.72
C LYS A 88 4.28 7.05 -24.43
N TRP A 89 4.45 6.44 -23.26
CA TRP A 89 4.29 7.04 -21.93
C TRP A 89 5.61 7.55 -21.38
#